data_AF-A0A9C7SHN0-F1
#
_entry.id   AF-A0A9C7SHN0-F1
#
_cell.length_a   1.000
_cell.length_b   1.000
_cell.length_c   1.000
_cell.angle_alpha   90.00
_cell.angle_beta   90.00
_cell.angle_gamma   90.00
#
_symmetry.space_group_name_H-M   'P 1'
#
loop_
_entity.id
_entity.type
_entity.pdbx_description
1 polymer ?
#
loop_
_entity_poly.entity_id
_entity_poly.type
_entity_poly.pdbx_seq_one_letter_code
_entity_poly.pdbx_strand_id
1 'polypeptide(L)'
;MKSLVTWFRNKRFRVRQSTARYPWIFYSLYKLSPVNRKLMVTRNTRITIEGYPRSANTFAVYAFKHVNEMQWNEIAHHLHVQAQIIRSIKYKIPVILLIRHPLEAVRSLIVRHDFIPVDEAL
;
A
#
# COMPACT_ATOMS: atom_id res chain seq x y z
N MET A 1 22.04 7.11 17.90
CA MET A 1 21.58 5.95 17.10
C MET A 1 20.12 5.99 16.67
N LYS A 2 19.15 6.36 17.54
CA LYS A 2 17.73 6.46 17.15
C LYS A 2 17.47 7.42 15.97
N SER A 3 18.19 8.55 15.87
CA SER A 3 17.98 9.53 14.79
C SER A 3 18.31 9.01 13.40
N LEU A 4 19.38 8.23 13.24
CA LEU A 4 19.81 7.70 11.93
C LEU A 4 18.79 6.70 11.37
N VAL A 5 18.29 5.79 12.22
CA VAL A 5 17.27 4.80 11.84
C VAL A 5 15.96 5.47 11.47
N THR A 6 15.50 6.43 12.28
CA THR A 6 14.31 7.24 11.98
C THR A 6 14.48 7.99 10.67
N TRP A 7 15.65 8.58 10.41
CA TRP A 7 15.97 9.26 9.16
C TRP A 7 15.88 8.33 7.94
N PHE A 8 16.48 7.14 8.01
CA PHE A 8 16.38 6.15 6.93
C PHE A 8 14.94 5.70 6.67
N ARG A 9 14.15 5.46 7.72
CA ARG A 9 12.73 5.07 7.61
C ARG A 9 11.89 6.18 7.00
N ASN A 10 12.13 7.42 7.41
CA ASN A 10 11.48 8.61 6.87
C ASN A 10 11.82 8.80 5.38
N LYS A 11 13.11 8.78 5.02
CA LYS A 11 13.55 8.84 3.62
C LYS A 11 12.92 7.75 2.77
N ARG A 12 12.87 6.51 3.26
CA ARG A 12 12.22 5.39 2.56
C ARG A 12 10.72 5.65 2.36
N PHE A 13 10.03 6.17 3.38
CA PHE A 13 8.61 6.53 3.28
C PHE A 13 8.39 7.61 2.20
N ARG A 14 9.17 8.70 2.23
CA ARG A 14 9.08 9.77 1.22
C ARG A 14 9.33 9.26 -0.19
N VAL A 15 10.39 8.47 -0.40
CA VAL A 15 10.69 7.88 -1.71
C VAL A 15 9.52 7.03 -2.20
N ARG A 16 8.89 6.23 -1.32
CA ARG A 16 7.68 5.49 -1.67
C ARG A 16 6.55 6.41 -2.11
N GLN A 17 6.23 7.44 -1.33
CA GLN A 17 5.12 8.36 -1.65
C GLN A 17 5.36 9.13 -2.96
N SER A 18 6.58 9.60 -3.19
CA SER A 18 6.94 10.31 -4.41
C SER A 18 6.85 9.41 -5.64
N THR A 19 7.41 8.20 -5.57
CA THR A 19 7.39 7.25 -6.70
C THR A 19 6.00 6.70 -6.97
N ALA A 20 5.16 6.57 -5.94
CA ALA A 20 3.77 6.11 -6.06
C ALA A 20 2.89 6.98 -6.96
N ARG A 21 3.25 8.26 -7.16
CA ARG A 21 2.56 9.18 -8.10
C ARG A 21 2.72 8.76 -9.56
N TYR A 22 3.77 8.01 -9.88
CA TYR A 22 4.10 7.58 -11.24
C TYR A 22 4.17 6.05 -11.28
N PRO A 23 3.08 5.34 -11.66
CA PRO A 23 3.02 3.89 -11.61
C PRO A 23 4.21 3.20 -12.30
N TRP A 24 4.65 3.71 -13.45
CA TRP A 24 5.77 3.13 -14.19
C TRP A 24 7.09 3.15 -13.39
N ILE A 25 7.38 4.24 -12.68
CA ILE A 25 8.56 4.36 -11.79
C ILE A 25 8.38 3.40 -10.62
N PHE A 26 7.23 3.48 -9.94
CA PHE A 26 6.93 2.67 -8.78
C PHE A 26 7.15 1.18 -9.06
N TYR A 27 6.51 0.63 -10.10
CA TYR A 27 6.64 -0.79 -10.42
C TYR A 27 8.04 -1.17 -10.93
N SER A 28 8.75 -0.26 -11.59
CA SER A 28 10.11 -0.54 -12.06
C SER A 28 11.10 -0.68 -10.91
N LEU A 29 10.93 0.11 -9.84
CA LEU A 29 11.75 0.02 -8.64
C LEU A 29 11.28 -1.11 -7.71
N TYR A 30 9.98 -1.18 -7.43
CA TYR A 30 9.44 -2.09 -6.43
C TYR A 30 9.46 -3.55 -6.88
N LYS A 31 9.48 -3.82 -8.19
CA LYS A 31 9.70 -5.19 -8.71
C LYS A 31 11.09 -5.75 -8.37
N LEU A 32 12.06 -4.96 -7.92
CA LEU A 32 13.38 -5.50 -7.58
C LEU A 32 13.34 -6.33 -6.29
N SER A 33 12.35 -6.11 -5.41
CA SER A 33 12.17 -6.91 -4.19
C SER A 33 11.23 -8.10 -4.45
N PRO A 34 11.65 -9.34 -4.17
CA PRO A 34 10.80 -10.53 -4.29
C PRO A 34 9.53 -10.47 -3.43
N VAL A 35 9.63 -9.83 -2.26
CA VAL A 35 8.48 -9.64 -1.35
C VAL A 35 7.44 -8.74 -2.00
N ASN A 36 7.87 -7.59 -2.52
CA ASN A 36 6.96 -6.65 -3.18
C ASN A 36 6.30 -7.25 -4.42
N ARG A 37 7.02 -8.09 -5.19
CA ARG A 37 6.45 -8.75 -6.39
C ARG A 37 5.17 -9.52 -6.09
N LYS A 38 5.09 -10.17 -4.93
CA LYS A 38 3.92 -10.95 -4.49
C LYS A 38 2.72 -10.09 -4.13
N LEU A 39 2.95 -8.81 -3.82
CA LEU A 39 1.93 -7.87 -3.36
C LEU A 39 1.44 -6.93 -4.49
N MET A 40 2.22 -6.80 -5.55
CA MET A 40 1.94 -5.92 -6.68
C MET A 40 0.79 -6.44 -7.55
N VAL A 41 0.03 -5.50 -8.11
CA VAL A 41 -0.90 -5.77 -9.21
C VAL A 41 -0.11 -6.30 -10.42
N THR A 42 -0.50 -7.48 -10.87
CA THR A 42 -0.05 -8.12 -12.11
C THR A 42 -1.26 -8.45 -12.99
N ARG A 43 -1.04 -8.95 -14.20
CA ARG A 43 -2.16 -9.42 -15.04
C ARG A 43 -2.84 -10.69 -14.51
N ASN A 44 -2.19 -11.41 -13.58
CA ASN A 44 -2.74 -12.60 -12.94
C ASN A 44 -3.48 -12.26 -11.64
N THR A 45 -3.44 -11.00 -11.20
CA THR A 45 -4.17 -10.53 -10.03
C THR A 45 -5.67 -10.56 -10.34
N ARG A 46 -6.45 -11.20 -9.48
CA ARG A 46 -7.90 -11.32 -9.60
C ARG A 46 -8.64 -10.19 -8.93
N ILE A 47 -8.08 -9.62 -7.87
CA ILE A 47 -8.66 -8.48 -7.16
C ILE A 47 -7.59 -7.61 -6.51
N THR A 48 -7.86 -6.32 -6.39
CA THR A 48 -7.02 -5.40 -5.60
C THR A 48 -7.81 -4.90 -4.40
N ILE A 49 -7.23 -5.00 -3.21
CA ILE A 49 -7.83 -4.50 -1.98
C ILE A 49 -6.81 -3.56 -1.35
N GLU A 50 -7.07 -2.27 -1.47
CA GLU A 50 -6.14 -1.22 -1.06
C GLU A 50 -6.90 -0.01 -0.55
N GLY A 51 -6.19 0.82 0.19
CA GLY A 51 -6.69 2.04 0.77
C GLY A 51 -5.56 2.79 1.45
N TYR A 52 -5.86 3.99 1.91
CA TYR A 52 -4.90 4.75 2.70
C TYR A 52 -4.49 3.92 3.95
N PRO A 53 -3.21 3.96 4.39
CA PRO A 53 -2.79 3.25 5.59
C PRO A 53 -3.75 3.42 6.76
N ARG A 54 -3.91 2.39 7.59
CA ARG A 54 -4.79 2.42 8.78
C ARG A 54 -6.31 2.52 8.48
N SER A 55 -6.71 2.24 7.25
CA SER A 55 -8.13 2.14 6.83
C SER A 55 -8.62 0.68 6.81
N ALA A 56 -8.29 -0.10 7.83
CA ALA A 56 -8.65 -1.52 7.96
C ALA A 56 -8.18 -2.45 6.80
N ASN A 57 -7.14 -2.06 6.05
CA ASN A 57 -6.61 -2.85 4.92
C ASN A 57 -6.32 -4.32 5.26
N THR A 58 -5.56 -4.58 6.34
CA THR A 58 -5.24 -5.96 6.75
C THR A 58 -6.51 -6.75 7.04
N PHE A 59 -7.45 -6.18 7.79
CA PHE A 59 -8.71 -6.86 8.10
C PHE A 59 -9.48 -7.22 6.83
N ALA A 60 -9.67 -6.26 5.91
CA ALA A 60 -10.43 -6.47 4.69
C ALA A 60 -9.81 -7.55 3.79
N VAL A 61 -8.47 -7.54 3.62
CA VAL A 61 -7.80 -8.57 2.81
C VAL A 61 -7.99 -9.96 3.41
N TYR A 62 -7.78 -10.11 4.72
CA TYR A 62 -7.91 -11.41 5.39
C TYR A 62 -9.35 -11.91 5.37
N ALA A 63 -10.33 -11.05 5.67
CA ALA A 63 -11.75 -11.40 5.61
C ALA A 63 -12.16 -11.82 4.19
N PHE A 64 -11.79 -11.04 3.18
CA PHE A 64 -12.12 -11.34 1.78
C PHE A 64 -11.48 -12.65 1.32
N LYS A 65 -10.18 -12.84 1.63
CA LYS A 65 -9.47 -14.07 1.32
C LYS A 65 -10.10 -15.28 2.00
N HIS A 66 -10.50 -15.15 3.26
CA HIS A 66 -11.08 -16.24 4.04
C HIS A 66 -12.40 -16.72 3.43
N VAL A 67 -13.28 -15.80 3.05
CA VAL A 67 -14.59 -16.15 2.47
C VAL A 67 -14.50 -16.68 1.04
N ASN A 68 -13.46 -16.31 0.28
CA ASN A 68 -13.33 -16.66 -1.14
C ASN A 68 -12.24 -17.70 -1.44
N GLU A 69 -11.61 -18.29 -0.41
CA GLU A 69 -10.54 -19.30 -0.52
C GLU A 69 -9.38 -18.93 -1.47
N MET A 70 -9.08 -17.63 -1.60
CA MET A 70 -8.08 -17.16 -2.56
C MET A 70 -6.64 -17.37 -2.08
N GLN A 71 -5.72 -17.50 -3.03
CA GLN A 71 -4.28 -17.48 -2.79
C GLN A 71 -3.76 -16.05 -2.63
N TRP A 72 -2.68 -15.89 -1.86
CA TRP A 72 -2.12 -14.56 -1.56
C TRP A 72 -1.62 -13.81 -2.79
N ASN A 73 -1.14 -14.52 -3.82
CA ASN A 73 -0.67 -13.94 -5.08
C ASN A 73 -1.80 -13.53 -6.03
N GLU A 74 -3.05 -13.92 -5.74
CA GLU A 74 -4.22 -13.50 -6.52
C GLU A 74 -4.78 -12.14 -6.05
N ILE A 75 -4.36 -11.67 -4.86
CA ILE A 75 -4.83 -10.42 -4.25
C ILE A 75 -3.68 -9.41 -4.21
N ALA A 76 -3.82 -8.29 -4.90
CA ALA A 76 -2.87 -7.18 -4.75
C ALA A 76 -3.25 -6.29 -3.55
N HIS A 77 -2.29 -6.03 -2.67
CA HIS A 77 -2.51 -5.38 -1.37
C HIS A 77 -1.20 -4.90 -0.71
N HIS A 78 -1.29 -4.32 0.50
CA HIS A 78 -0.18 -3.96 1.41
C HIS A 78 0.87 -2.95 0.93
N LEU A 79 0.83 -2.48 -0.31
CA LEU A 79 1.74 -1.44 -0.76
C LEU A 79 1.23 -0.06 -0.35
N HIS A 80 -0.08 0.09 -0.16
CA HIS A 80 -0.75 1.31 0.31
C HIS A 80 -0.36 2.53 -0.53
N VAL A 81 -0.41 2.35 -1.86
CA VAL A 81 -0.09 3.36 -2.85
C VAL A 81 -1.15 3.40 -3.94
N GLN A 82 -1.45 4.60 -4.43
CA GLN A 82 -2.37 4.83 -5.54
C GLN A 82 -1.97 4.12 -6.83
N ALA A 83 -0.67 3.83 -7.02
CA ALA A 83 -0.16 3.10 -8.17
C ALA A 83 -0.83 1.72 -8.35
N GLN A 84 -1.20 1.04 -7.25
CA GLN A 84 -1.95 -0.22 -7.30
C GLN A 84 -3.31 -0.01 -7.96
N ILE A 85 -4.09 0.94 -7.47
CA ILE A 85 -5.43 1.24 -7.97
C ILE A 85 -5.38 1.64 -9.45
N ILE A 86 -4.48 2.56 -9.81
CA ILE A 86 -4.33 3.03 -11.20
C ILE A 86 -4.00 1.87 -12.14
N ARG A 87 -3.09 0.96 -11.73
CA ARG A 87 -2.73 -0.19 -12.56
C ARG A 87 -3.85 -1.22 -12.65
N SER A 88 -4.60 -1.44 -11.58
CA SER A 88 -5.76 -2.35 -11.59
C SER A 88 -6.82 -1.88 -12.57
N ILE A 89 -7.14 -0.58 -12.57
CA ILE A 89 -8.06 0.02 -13.54
C ILE A 89 -7.54 -0.21 -14.97
N LYS A 90 -6.26 0.08 -15.23
CA LYS A 90 -5.65 -0.16 -16.56
C LYS A 90 -5.72 -1.62 -17.01
N TYR A 91 -5.62 -2.55 -16.07
CA TYR A 91 -5.68 -3.99 -16.33
C TYR A 91 -7.10 -4.58 -16.25
N LYS A 92 -8.12 -3.75 -16.02
CA LYS A 92 -9.52 -4.17 -15.82
C LYS A 92 -9.68 -5.18 -14.67
N ILE A 93 -8.89 -5.00 -13.61
CA ILE A 93 -8.96 -5.81 -12.39
C ILE A 93 -9.90 -5.11 -11.40
N PRO A 94 -10.84 -5.83 -10.77
CA PRO A 94 -11.74 -5.25 -9.77
C PRO A 94 -10.97 -4.73 -8.56
N VAL A 95 -11.45 -3.61 -8.00
CA VAL A 95 -10.83 -2.90 -6.87
C VAL A 95 -11.82 -2.73 -5.73
N ILE A 96 -11.44 -3.14 -4.53
CA ILE A 96 -12.08 -2.72 -3.28
C ILE A 96 -11.21 -1.61 -2.69
N LEU A 97 -11.71 -0.37 -2.79
CA LEU A 97 -11.06 0.80 -2.23
C LEU A 97 -11.56 1.05 -0.81
N LEU A 98 -10.66 0.97 0.17
CA LEU A 98 -11.00 1.22 1.56
C LEU A 98 -10.81 2.69 1.91
N ILE A 99 -11.88 3.29 2.43
CA ILE A 99 -11.93 4.69 2.84
C ILE A 99 -12.21 4.73 4.33
N ARG A 100 -11.53 5.62 5.04
CA ARG A 100 -11.72 5.92 6.46
C ARG A 100 -11.70 7.44 6.65
N HIS A 101 -12.37 7.93 7.68
CA HIS A 101 -12.29 9.34 8.07
C HIS A 101 -10.81 9.79 8.15
N PRO A 102 -10.38 10.80 7.36
CA PRO A 102 -8.96 11.10 7.18
C PRO A 102 -8.22 11.37 8.48
N LEU A 103 -8.82 12.19 9.36
CA LEU A 103 -8.20 12.55 10.64
C LEU A 103 -7.95 11.33 11.53
N GLU A 104 -8.81 10.31 11.48
CA GLU A 104 -8.61 9.09 12.26
C GLU A 104 -7.51 8.20 11.68
N ALA A 105 -7.47 8.08 10.36
CA ALA A 105 -6.47 7.28 9.66
C ALA A 105 -5.07 7.86 9.88
N VAL A 106 -4.93 9.19 9.75
CA VAL A 106 -3.69 9.93 9.98
C VAL A 106 -3.24 9.83 11.44
N ARG A 107 -4.15 10.06 12.42
CA ARG A 107 -3.84 9.88 13.85
C ARG A 107 -3.35 8.47 14.16
N SER A 108 -4.02 7.44 13.62
CA SER A 108 -3.58 6.06 13.80
C SER A 108 -2.23 5.78 13.13
N LEU A 109 -1.92 6.45 12.01
CA LEU A 109 -0.68 6.26 11.26
C LEU A 109 0.51 6.81 12.03
N ILE A 110 0.42 8.06 12.50
CA ILE A 110 1.52 8.72 13.21
C ILE A 110 1.81 8.07 14.57
N VAL A 111 0.78 7.56 15.27
CA VAL A 111 0.97 6.81 16.53
C VAL A 111 1.67 5.48 16.27
N ARG A 112 1.34 4.79 15.16
CA ARG A 112 1.98 3.52 14.79
C ARG A 112 3.40 3.71 14.24
N HIS A 113 3.64 4.84 13.58
CA HIS A 113 4.85 5.16 12.85
C HIS A 113 5.34 6.56 13.23
N ASP A 114 5.96 6.64 14.41
CA ASP A 114 6.54 7.84 15.02
C ASP A 114 7.60 8.58 14.18
N PHE A 115 8.10 7.96 13.11
CA PHE A 115 9.06 8.54 12.17
C PHE A 115 8.41 9.33 11.01
N ILE A 116 7.08 9.28 10.86
CA ILE A 116 6.34 9.98 9.81
C ILE A 116 5.91 11.37 10.33
N PRO A 117 6.35 12.47 9.70
CA PRO A 117 5.92 13.82 10.05
C PRO A 117 4.42 14.00 9.80
N VAL A 118 3.75 14.79 10.64
CA VAL A 118 2.28 14.97 10.57
C VAL A 118 1.86 15.59 9.24
N ASP A 119 2.61 16.56 8.74
CA ASP A 119 2.42 17.22 7.45
C ASP A 119 2.58 16.27 6.25
N GLU A 120 3.39 15.23 6.38
CA GLU A 120 3.58 14.19 5.34
C GLU A 120 2.59 13.03 5.44
N ALA A 121 1.85 12.97 6.54
CA ALA A 121 0.78 11.99 6.73
C ALA A 121 -0.55 12.47 6.12
N LEU A 122 -0.72 13.78 5.89
CA LEU A 122 -1.94 14.36 5.31
C LEU A 122 -2.12 14.03 3.82
#